data_AF-A0A442R638-F1
#
_entry.id   AF-A0A442R638-F1
#
_cell.length_a   1.000
_cell.length_b   1.000
_cell.length_c   1.000
_cell.angle_alpha   90.00
_cell.angle_beta   90.00
_cell.angle_gamma   90.00
#
_symmetry.space_group_name_H-M   'P 1'
#
loop_
_entity.id
_entity.type
_entity.pdbx_description
1 polymer ?
#
loop_
_entity_poly.entity_id
_entity_poly.type
_entity_poly.pdbx_seq_one_letter_code
_entity_poly.pdbx_strand_id
1 'polypeptide(L)'
;GRRWGAFVANEYGLFANVSAPLSRDGATKAWVIAAVELQNLSKITQELSSRFGTHAFILDGDGSILADQRLASPDALKNGILPLTPLANFGDPVLAGYEARKPEAEFSTQRTRDIEVAEIQ
;
A
#
# COMPACT_ATOMS: atom_id res chain seq x y z
N GLY A 1 10.78 18.62 -1.82
CA GLY A 1 10.17 17.55 -2.63
C GLY A 1 8.91 17.04 -1.94
N ARG A 2 8.11 16.23 -2.65
CA ARG A 2 6.93 15.55 -2.07
C ARG A 2 7.37 14.57 -0.98
N ARG A 3 6.57 14.45 0.09
CA ARG A 3 6.83 13.54 1.21
C ARG A 3 5.55 12.86 1.64
N TRP A 4 5.61 11.54 1.79
CA TRP A 4 4.59 10.80 2.51
C TRP A 4 4.66 11.16 4.00
N GLY A 5 3.51 11.48 4.59
CA GLY A 5 3.34 11.72 6.02
C GLY A 5 2.89 10.46 6.75
N ALA A 6 2.71 10.57 8.06
CA ALA A 6 2.11 9.51 8.86
C ALA A 6 0.68 9.20 8.38
N PHE A 7 0.25 7.95 8.59
CA PHE A 7 -1.15 7.57 8.43
C PHE A 7 -2.00 8.27 9.49
N VAL A 8 -3.17 8.76 9.08
CA VAL A 8 -4.08 9.50 9.97
C VAL A 8 -5.42 8.78 10.01
N ALA A 9 -5.83 8.38 11.21
CA ALA A 9 -7.16 7.84 11.47
C ALA A 9 -8.10 8.94 11.99
N ASN A 10 -9.34 8.97 11.49
CA ASN A 10 -10.41 9.85 11.96
C ASN A 10 -11.78 9.16 11.82
N GLU A 11 -12.88 9.88 12.06
CA GLU A 11 -14.24 9.33 11.95
C GLU A 11 -14.63 8.88 10.53
N TYR A 12 -13.88 9.28 9.51
CA TYR A 12 -14.12 8.92 8.11
C TYR A 12 -13.26 7.76 7.62
N GLY A 13 -12.26 7.32 8.41
CA GLY A 13 -11.40 6.18 8.06
C GLY A 13 -9.92 6.43 8.29
N LEU A 14 -9.10 5.64 7.58
CA LEU A 14 -7.63 5.70 7.63
C LEU A 14 -7.09 6.26 6.31
N PHE A 15 -6.21 7.25 6.41
CA PHE A 15 -5.71 8.03 5.27
C PHE A 15 -4.19 8.03 5.17
N ALA A 16 -3.68 7.87 3.95
CA ALA A 16 -2.30 8.15 3.57
C ALA A 16 -2.22 9.57 2.99
N ASN A 17 -1.20 10.33 3.39
CA ASN A 17 -1.09 11.74 3.03
C ASN A 17 0.22 12.02 2.30
N VAL A 18 0.13 12.68 1.14
CA VAL A 18 1.30 13.25 0.45
C VAL A 18 1.30 14.75 0.66
N SER A 19 2.41 15.27 1.15
CA SER A 19 2.61 16.70 1.40
C SER A 19 3.68 17.28 0.47
N ALA A 20 3.47 18.53 0.05
CA ALA A 20 4.45 19.31 -0.69
C ALA A 20 4.57 20.72 -0.09
N PRO A 21 5.81 21.22 0.15
CA PRO A 21 5.98 22.56 0.69
C PRO A 21 5.70 23.63 -0.37
N LEU A 22 5.03 24.71 0.05
CA LEU A 22 4.94 25.95 -0.71
C LEU A 22 6.00 26.91 -0.17
N SER A 23 7.01 27.19 -1.00
CA SER A 23 8.13 28.04 -0.63
C SER A 23 8.08 29.37 -1.37
N ARG A 24 8.37 30.46 -0.65
CA ARG A 24 8.59 31.81 -1.21
C ARG A 24 9.84 32.39 -0.57
N ASP A 25 10.70 32.98 -1.39
CA ASP A 25 11.98 33.57 -0.97
C ASP A 25 12.86 32.58 -0.19
N GLY A 26 12.89 31.32 -0.64
CA GLY A 26 13.65 30.24 0.01
C GLY A 26 13.07 29.71 1.33
N ALA A 27 11.99 30.31 1.85
CA ALA A 27 11.34 29.89 3.09
C ALA A 27 10.01 29.15 2.82
N THR A 28 9.79 28.02 3.49
CA THR A 28 8.50 27.32 3.49
C THR A 28 7.46 28.18 4.21
N LYS A 29 6.35 28.48 3.53
CA LYS A 29 5.24 29.29 4.06
C LYS A 29 4.00 28.47 4.37
N ALA A 30 3.79 27.38 3.63
CA ALA A 30 2.62 26.50 3.79
C ALA A 30 2.92 25.10 3.24
N TRP A 31 1.96 24.19 3.40
CA TRP A 31 1.97 22.84 2.85
C TRP A 31 0.68 22.57 2.09
N VAL A 32 0.79 21.95 0.91
CA VAL A 32 -0.34 21.34 0.21
C VAL A 32 -0.35 19.87 0.57
N ILE A 33 -1.51 19.37 1.02
CA ILE A 33 -1.69 17.98 1.43
C ILE A 33 -2.78 17.35 0.55
N ALA A 34 -2.46 16.20 -0.04
CA ALA A 34 -3.43 15.33 -0.69
C ALA A 34 -3.58 14.06 0.16
N ALA A 35 -4.81 13.78 0.60
CA ALA A 35 -5.15 12.60 1.38
C ALA A 35 -5.80 11.55 0.49
N VAL A 36 -5.44 10.27 0.67
CA VAL A 36 -6.05 9.13 0.02
C VAL A 36 -6.49 8.14 1.10
N GLU A 37 -7.77 7.77 1.08
CA GLU A 37 -8.32 6.76 1.97
C GLU A 37 -7.82 5.36 1.57
N LEU A 38 -7.35 4.59 2.55
CA LEU A 38 -6.78 3.25 2.35
C LEU A 38 -7.84 2.27 1.80
N GLN A 39 -9.12 2.45 2.15
CA GLN A 39 -10.20 1.66 1.59
C GLN A 39 -10.34 1.88 0.07
N ASN A 40 -10.12 3.10 -0.43
CA ASN A 40 -10.20 3.37 -1.86
C ASN A 40 -9.04 2.72 -2.63
N LEU A 41 -7.85 2.66 -2.03
CA LEU A 41 -6.76 1.84 -2.57
C LEU A 41 -7.12 0.35 -2.57
N SER A 42 -7.81 -0.13 -1.53
CA SER A 42 -8.25 -1.53 -1.43
C SER A 42 -9.30 -1.89 -2.50
N LYS A 43 -10.19 -0.96 -2.86
CA LYS A 43 -11.13 -1.12 -3.99
C LYS A 43 -10.37 -1.28 -5.32
N ILE A 44 -9.29 -0.52 -5.54
CA ILE A 44 -8.44 -0.68 -6.72
C ILE A 44 -7.78 -2.06 -6.74
N THR A 45 -7.24 -2.53 -5.60
CA THR A 45 -6.65 -3.88 -5.53
C THR A 45 -7.68 -4.98 -5.76
N GLN A 46 -8.93 -4.80 -5.33
CA GLN A 46 -10.03 -5.72 -5.60
C GLN A 46 -10.36 -5.77 -7.10
N GLU A 47 -10.41 -4.62 -7.77
CA GLU A 47 -10.65 -4.57 -9.21
C GLU A 47 -9.53 -5.27 -9.99
N LEU A 48 -8.27 -5.02 -9.66
CA LEU A 48 -7.12 -5.69 -10.29
C LEU A 48 -7.16 -7.21 -10.05
N SER A 49 -7.43 -7.63 -8.82
CA SER A 49 -7.49 -9.04 -8.44
C SER A 49 -8.58 -9.79 -9.22
N SER A 50 -9.79 -9.22 -9.25
CA SER A 50 -10.94 -9.81 -9.93
C SER A 50 -10.80 -9.81 -11.46
N ARG A 51 -10.27 -8.73 -12.05
CA ARG A 51 -10.14 -8.60 -13.51
C ARG A 51 -9.10 -9.55 -14.10
N PHE A 52 -8.00 -9.78 -13.39
CA PHE A 52 -6.86 -10.55 -13.91
C PHE A 52 -6.71 -11.93 -13.27
N GLY A 53 -7.57 -12.31 -12.31
CA GLY A 53 -7.42 -13.56 -11.57
C GLY A 53 -6.12 -13.61 -10.77
N THR A 54 -5.70 -12.46 -10.24
CA THR A 54 -4.45 -12.30 -9.47
C THR A 54 -4.76 -11.93 -8.03
N HIS A 55 -3.75 -11.94 -7.17
CA HIS A 55 -3.85 -11.33 -5.84
C HIS A 55 -3.06 -10.02 -5.84
N ALA A 56 -3.76 -8.90 -5.91
CA ALA A 56 -3.15 -7.57 -5.85
C ALA A 56 -3.22 -7.00 -4.43
N PHE A 57 -2.14 -6.38 -3.99
CA PHE A 57 -2.00 -5.77 -2.67
C PHE A 57 -0.99 -4.62 -2.72
N ILE A 58 -0.99 -3.77 -1.70
CA ILE A 58 -0.02 -2.68 -1.51
C ILE A 58 0.54 -2.79 -0.11
N LEU A 59 1.87 -2.79 0.00
CA LEU A 59 2.61 -2.75 1.26
C LEU A 59 3.21 -1.36 1.48
N ASP A 60 3.44 -1.00 2.74
CA ASP A 60 4.38 0.08 3.06
C ASP A 60 5.84 -0.41 3.01
N GLY A 61 6.78 0.49 3.32
CA GLY A 61 8.21 0.17 3.31
C GLY A 61 8.64 -0.82 4.39
N ASP A 62 7.80 -1.06 5.41
CA ASP A 62 8.09 -1.96 6.54
C ASP A 62 7.29 -3.28 6.44
N GLY A 63 6.59 -3.52 5.33
CA GLY A 63 5.83 -4.75 5.09
C GLY A 63 4.46 -4.78 5.75
N SER A 64 3.88 -3.64 6.13
CA SER A 64 2.50 -3.57 6.62
C SER A 64 1.51 -3.37 5.46
N ILE A 65 0.33 -3.97 5.58
CA ILE A 65 -0.68 -3.94 4.52
C ILE A 65 -1.34 -2.56 4.43
N LEU A 66 -1.15 -1.86 3.32
CA LEU A 66 -1.86 -0.63 2.99
C LEU A 66 -3.18 -0.92 2.27
N ALA A 67 -3.17 -1.87 1.36
CA ALA A 67 -4.36 -2.23 0.58
C ALA A 67 -4.37 -3.71 0.24
N ASP A 68 -5.55 -4.32 0.35
CA ASP A 68 -5.85 -5.69 -0.04
C ASP A 68 -7.35 -5.77 -0.35
N GLN A 69 -7.76 -6.67 -1.24
CA GLN A 69 -9.18 -6.82 -1.61
C GLN A 69 -10.12 -7.04 -0.42
N ARG A 70 -9.66 -7.70 0.66
CA ARG A 70 -10.45 -7.92 1.88
C ARG A 70 -10.73 -6.63 2.65
N LEU A 71 -9.87 -5.63 2.51
CA LEU A 71 -10.01 -4.29 3.11
C LEU A 71 -10.91 -3.36 2.28
N ALA A 72 -11.37 -3.79 1.10
CA ALA A 72 -12.23 -2.97 0.24
C ALA A 72 -13.65 -2.78 0.83
N SER A 73 -14.10 -3.74 1.65
CA SER A 73 -15.41 -3.69 2.30
C SER A 73 -15.40 -2.74 3.51
N PRO A 74 -16.43 -1.90 3.69
CA PRO A 74 -16.62 -1.13 4.92
C PRO A 74 -16.74 -1.98 6.19
N ASP A 75 -17.14 -3.24 6.06
CA ASP A 75 -17.27 -4.16 7.19
C ASP A 75 -15.96 -4.90 7.52
N ALA A 76 -14.87 -4.68 6.77
CA ALA A 76 -13.58 -5.35 7.01
C ALA A 76 -13.10 -5.19 8.47
N LEU A 77 -13.20 -3.97 9.01
CA LEU A 77 -12.85 -3.68 10.40
C LEU A 77 -13.72 -4.45 11.41
N LYS A 78 -15.03 -4.55 11.15
CA LYS A 78 -15.96 -5.30 12.01
C LYS A 78 -15.66 -6.80 11.99
N ASN A 79 -15.12 -7.29 10.87
CA ASN A 79 -14.70 -8.67 10.69
C ASN A 79 -13.26 -8.93 11.14
N GLY A 80 -12.62 -7.96 11.82
CA GLY A 80 -11.27 -8.10 12.39
C GLY A 80 -10.12 -7.97 11.40
N ILE A 81 -10.38 -7.53 10.16
CA ILE A 81 -9.36 -7.30 9.14
C ILE A 81 -8.95 -5.83 9.22
N LEU A 82 -7.74 -5.60 9.76
CA LEU A 82 -7.25 -4.26 10.05
C LEU A 82 -6.25 -3.81 8.96
N PRO A 83 -6.33 -2.56 8.46
CA PRO A 83 -5.24 -1.99 7.68
C PRO A 83 -4.01 -1.78 8.58
N LEU A 84 -2.84 -1.65 7.96
CA LEU A 84 -1.53 -1.58 8.64
C LEU A 84 -1.19 -2.83 9.46
N THR A 85 -1.91 -3.95 9.23
CA THR A 85 -1.53 -5.24 9.81
C THR A 85 -0.20 -5.69 9.19
N PRO A 86 0.80 -6.09 10.00
CA PRO A 86 2.03 -6.66 9.48
C PRO A 86 1.75 -7.90 8.62
N LEU A 87 2.51 -8.06 7.53
CA LEU A 87 2.31 -9.14 6.56
C LEU A 87 2.14 -10.52 7.20
N ALA A 88 3.03 -10.85 8.14
CA ALA A 88 3.06 -12.13 8.85
C ALA A 88 1.76 -12.44 9.62
N ASN A 89 1.01 -11.39 9.99
CA ASN A 89 -0.20 -11.50 10.82
C ASN A 89 -1.49 -11.33 10.00
N PHE A 90 -1.39 -11.04 8.70
CA PHE A 90 -2.56 -10.72 7.88
C PHE A 90 -3.38 -11.94 7.46
N GLY A 91 -2.83 -13.15 7.65
CA GLY A 91 -3.55 -14.41 7.42
C GLY A 91 -3.82 -14.71 5.94
N ASP A 92 -2.99 -14.17 5.05
CA ASP A 92 -3.07 -14.45 3.62
C ASP A 92 -2.03 -15.49 3.19
N PRO A 93 -2.41 -16.57 2.49
CA PRO A 93 -1.48 -17.60 2.06
C PRO A 93 -0.39 -17.11 1.10
N VAL A 94 -0.71 -16.19 0.20
CA VAL A 94 0.26 -15.63 -0.76
C VAL A 94 1.24 -14.72 -0.04
N LEU A 95 0.73 -13.87 0.85
CA LEU A 95 1.56 -12.92 1.58
C LEU A 95 2.39 -13.58 2.69
N ALA A 96 1.95 -14.71 3.24
CA ALA A 96 2.70 -15.46 4.25
C ALA A 96 4.08 -15.91 3.75
N GLY A 97 4.23 -16.18 2.44
CA GLY A 97 5.50 -16.56 1.82
C GLY A 97 6.33 -15.40 1.25
N TYR A 98 5.85 -14.16 1.33
CA TYR A 98 6.44 -13.01 0.64
C TYR A 98 7.88 -12.68 1.08
N GLU A 99 8.21 -12.90 2.36
CA GLU A 99 9.58 -12.73 2.89
C GLU A 99 10.55 -13.80 2.36
N ALA A 100 10.02 -14.98 2.02
CA ALA A 100 10.82 -16.10 1.48
C ALA A 100 10.96 -16.06 -0.05
N ARG A 101 10.44 -15.00 -0.70
CA ARG A 101 10.44 -14.89 -2.15
C ARG A 101 11.88 -14.86 -2.70
N LYS A 102 12.07 -15.46 -3.88
CA LYS A 102 13.34 -15.48 -4.59
C LYS A 102 13.23 -14.61 -5.84
N PRO A 103 13.90 -13.43 -5.87
CA PRO A 103 13.89 -12.59 -7.05
C PRO A 103 14.52 -13.30 -8.26
N GLU A 104 13.87 -13.20 -9.41
CA GLU A 104 14.34 -13.76 -10.66
C GLU A 104 15.32 -12.80 -11.34
N ALA A 105 16.60 -13.19 -11.40
CA ALA A 105 17.68 -12.34 -11.88
C ALA A 105 17.51 -11.88 -13.35
N GLU A 106 16.81 -12.69 -14.14
CA GLU A 106 16.52 -12.46 -15.56
C GLU A 106 15.63 -11.21 -15.78
N PHE A 107 14.85 -10.84 -14.76
CA PHE A 107 13.95 -9.69 -14.77
C PHE A 107 14.51 -8.49 -13.99
N SER A 108 15.85 -8.34 -13.96
CA SER A 108 16.54 -7.32 -13.16
C SER A 108 15.89 -5.92 -13.25
N THR A 109 15.76 -5.27 -12.10
CA THR A 109 15.10 -3.96 -11.90
C THR A 109 15.64 -2.84 -12.79
N GLN A 110 16.91 -2.92 -13.22
CA GLN A 110 17.54 -1.97 -14.14
C GLN A 110 16.92 -1.97 -15.55
N ARG A 111 16.27 -3.07 -15.97
CA ARG A 111 15.59 -3.17 -17.28
C ARG A 111 14.10 -2.88 -17.21
N THR A 112 13.49 -2.94 -16.03
CA THR A 112 12.02 -3.03 -15.88
C THR A 112 11.36 -1.85 -15.18
N ARG A 113 12.09 -0.76 -14.87
CA ARG A 113 11.55 0.46 -14.22
C ARG A 113 10.94 0.18 -12.85
N ASP A 114 11.76 -0.27 -11.90
CA ASP A 114 11.37 -0.55 -10.50
C ASP A 114 10.33 -1.68 -10.34
N ILE A 115 10.32 -2.64 -11.26
CA ILE A 115 9.52 -3.86 -11.18
C ILE A 115 10.43 -5.03 -10.82
N GLU A 116 10.11 -5.73 -9.72
CA GLU A 116 10.71 -6.99 -9.32
C GLU A 116 9.78 -8.15 -9.67
N VAL A 117 10.34 -9.24 -10.21
CA VAL A 117 9.65 -10.52 -10.37
C VAL A 117 10.32 -11.50 -9.43
N ALA A 118 9.53 -12.23 -8.64
CA ALA A 118 10.02 -13.20 -7.68
C ALA A 118 9.08 -14.40 -7.59
N GLU A 119 9.66 -15.57 -7.32
CA GLU A 119 8.90 -16.78 -6.99
C GLU A 119 8.70 -16.88 -5.47
N ILE A 120 7.48 -17.19 -5.04
CA ILE A 120 7.16 -17.55 -3.66
C ILE A 120 6.99 -19.08 -3.63
N GLN A 121 7.85 -19.77 -2.88
CA GLN A 121 7.87 -21.24 -2.75
C GLN A 121 7.12 -21.72 -1.51
#